data_AF-A0AAV9LN82-F1
#
_entry.id   AF-A0AAV9LN82-F1
#
_cell.length_a   1.000
_cell.length_b   1.000
_cell.length_c   1.000
_cell.angle_alpha   90.00
_cell.angle_beta   90.00
_cell.angle_gamma   90.00
#
_symmetry.space_group_name_H-M   'P 1'
#
loop_
_entity.id
_entity.type
_entity.pdbx_description
1 polymer ?
#
loop_
_entity_poly.entity_id
_entity_poly.type
_entity_poly.pdbx_seq_one_letter_code
_entity_poly.pdbx_strand_id
1 'polypeptide(L)'
;MGRFFPRELREAKVREFLTLKQESMSVHEYSLKFTQLSRYALEMVADMKSRMSLFVSGLSHLSSKEGKATMLIGDMDIVRHMIHVQ
;
A
#
# COMPACT_ATOMS: atom_id res chain seq x y z
N MET A 1 30.90 -3.27 5.65
CA MET A 1 30.00 -3.18 6.83
C MET A 1 28.60 -2.87 6.33
N GLY A 2 27.74 -3.90 6.30
CA GLY A 2 26.40 -3.80 5.72
C GLY A 2 25.57 -2.71 6.40
N ARG A 3 24.91 -1.88 5.61
CA ARG A 3 23.91 -0.92 6.09
C ARG A 3 22.71 -1.72 6.58
N PHE A 4 22.78 -2.23 7.81
CA PHE A 4 21.62 -2.80 8.46
C PHE A 4 20.65 -1.66 8.72
N PHE A 5 19.50 -1.72 8.07
CA PHE A 5 18.36 -0.91 8.47
C PHE A 5 18.04 -1.30 9.91
N PRO A 6 18.19 -0.39 10.90
CA PRO A 6 18.00 -0.73 12.30
C PRO A 6 16.65 -1.41 12.49
N ARG A 7 16.61 -2.45 13.33
CA ARG A 7 15.39 -3.23 13.57
C ARG A 7 14.24 -2.31 14.02
N GLU A 8 14.58 -1.31 14.83
CA GLU A 8 13.69 -0.29 15.36
C GLU A 8 13.09 0.56 14.24
N LEU A 9 13.89 0.90 13.22
CA LEU A 9 13.45 1.68 12.08
C LEU A 9 12.53 0.84 11.17
N ARG A 10 12.82 -0.46 11.01
CA ARG A 10 11.92 -1.39 10.30
C ARG A 10 10.58 -1.52 11.02
N GLU A 11 10.60 -1.72 12.33
CA GLU A 11 9.38 -1.81 13.14
C GLU A 11 8.57 -0.51 13.14
N ALA A 12 9.23 0.65 13.11
CA ALA A 12 8.57 1.93 12.91
C ALA A 12 7.87 1.99 11.53
N LYS A 13 8.54 1.54 10.46
CA LYS A 13 7.96 1.51 9.11
C LYS A 13 6.81 0.52 8.96
N VAL A 14 6.87 -0.63 9.63
CA VAL A 14 5.75 -1.58 9.68
C VAL A 14 4.55 -0.97 10.42
N ARG A 15 4.78 -0.30 11.56
CA ARG A 15 3.71 0.40 12.27
C ARG A 15 3.09 1.50 11.41
N GLU A 16 3.92 2.30 10.73
CA GLU A 16 3.46 3.34 9.81
C GLU A 16 2.59 2.75 8.69
N PHE A 17 2.96 1.58 8.15
CA PHE A 17 2.18 0.87 7.13
C PHE A 17 0.81 0.43 7.66
N LEU A 18 0.75 -0.18 8.84
CA LEU A 18 -0.49 -0.71 9.42
C LEU A 18 -1.47 0.40 9.84
N THR A 19 -0.96 1.57 10.18
CA THR A 19 -1.78 2.74 10.54
C THR A 19 -2.00 3.68 9.36
N LEU A 20 -1.50 3.37 8.17
CA LEU A 20 -1.62 4.23 7.00
C LEU A 20 -3.09 4.38 6.60
N LYS A 21 -3.53 5.63 6.53
CA LYS A 21 -4.86 6.01 6.03
C LYS A 21 -4.70 7.07 4.96
N GLN A 22 -5.62 7.11 4.01
CA GLN A 22 -5.63 8.12 2.96
C GLN A 22 -5.80 9.53 3.57
N GLU A 23 -6.75 9.70 4.49
CA GLU A 23 -7.07 10.98 5.12
C GLU A 23 -7.21 12.13 4.11
N SER A 24 -6.32 13.13 4.16
CA SER A 24 -6.28 14.27 3.25
C SER A 24 -5.45 14.03 1.98
N MET A 25 -4.81 12.88 1.83
CA MET A 25 -4.02 12.55 0.63
C MET A 25 -4.95 12.24 -0.55
N SER A 26 -4.48 12.58 -1.75
CA SER A 26 -5.07 12.00 -2.96
C SER A 26 -4.90 10.47 -2.96
N VAL A 27 -5.76 9.77 -3.69
CA VAL A 27 -5.66 8.31 -3.84
C VAL A 27 -4.30 7.91 -4.45
N HIS A 28 -3.76 8.73 -5.36
CA HIS A 28 -2.46 8.52 -5.98
C HIS A 28 -1.32 8.62 -4.95
N GLU A 29 -1.30 9.66 -4.12
CA GLU A 29 -0.28 9.83 -3.07
C GLU A 29 -0.37 8.71 -2.02
N TYR A 30 -1.57 8.32 -1.63
CA TYR A 30 -1.79 7.18 -0.74
C TYR A 30 -1.26 5.89 -1.35
N SER A 31 -1.52 5.63 -2.63
CA SER A 31 -1.03 4.43 -3.34
C SER A 31 0.49 4.36 -3.41
N LEU A 32 1.14 5.48 -3.72
CA LEU A 32 2.60 5.56 -3.71
C LEU A 32 3.17 5.27 -2.32
N LYS A 33 2.59 5.86 -1.27
CA LYS A 33 3.03 5.67 0.12
C LYS A 33 2.79 4.24 0.60
N PHE A 34 1.65 3.65 0.26
CA PHE A 34 1.33 2.24 0.54
C PHE A 34 2.36 1.31 -0.11
N THR A 35 2.67 1.53 -1.40
CA THR A 35 3.67 0.74 -2.13
C THR A 35 5.05 0.83 -1.50
N GLN A 36 5.49 2.04 -1.13
CA GLN A 36 6.79 2.25 -0.48
C GLN A 36 6.88 1.55 0.88
N LEU A 37 5.83 1.65 1.71
CA LEU A 37 5.81 1.07 3.05
C LEU A 37 5.63 -0.46 3.04
N SER A 38 4.94 -1.02 2.04
CA SER A 38 4.74 -2.46 1.88
C SER A 38 6.05 -3.25 1.81
N ARG A 39 7.15 -2.63 1.34
CA ARG A 39 8.50 -3.22 1.26
C ARG A 39 9.06 -3.60 2.64
N TYR A 40 8.55 -3.01 3.72
CA TYR A 40 8.95 -3.30 5.08
C TYR A 40 8.06 -4.34 5.77
N ALA A 41 6.90 -4.68 5.19
CA ALA A 41 5.87 -5.54 5.77
C ALA A 41 5.48 -6.68 4.80
N LEU A 42 6.47 -7.35 4.20
CA LEU A 42 6.26 -8.36 3.16
C LEU A 42 5.31 -9.49 3.58
N GLU A 43 5.36 -9.90 4.85
CA GLU A 43 4.47 -10.94 5.41
C GLU A 43 3.00 -10.52 5.37
N MET A 44 2.71 -9.23 5.56
CA MET A 44 1.34 -8.69 5.56
C MET A 44 0.76 -8.53 4.16
N VAL A 45 1.62 -8.44 3.16
CA VAL A 45 1.25 -8.30 1.74
C VAL A 45 1.66 -9.51 0.91
N ALA A 46 1.86 -10.66 1.57
CA ALA A 46 2.35 -11.89 0.96
C ALA A 46 1.40 -12.39 -0.14
N ASP A 47 0.09 -12.27 0.10
CA ASP A 47 -0.93 -12.55 -0.89
C ASP A 47 -1.63 -11.27 -1.39
N MET A 48 -2.05 -11.30 -2.65
CA MET A 48 -2.71 -10.17 -3.29
C MET A 48 -4.00 -9.78 -2.58
N LYS A 49 -4.74 -10.75 -2.02
CA LYS A 49 -6.02 -10.51 -1.35
C LYS A 49 -5.82 -9.72 -0.05
N SER A 50 -4.84 -10.09 0.78
CA SER A 50 -4.47 -9.36 1.99
C SER A 50 -3.95 -7.96 1.66
N ARG A 51 -3.13 -7.84 0.61
CA ARG A 51 -2.65 -6.55 0.12
C ARG A 51 -3.80 -5.63 -0.29
N MET A 52 -4.76 -6.13 -1.07
CA MET A 52 -5.95 -5.38 -1.48
C MET A 52 -6.83 -5.02 -0.29
N SER A 53 -7.03 -5.95 0.65
CA SER A 53 -7.81 -5.73 1.87
C SER A 53 -7.22 -4.59 2.72
N LEU A 54 -5.91 -4.59 2.93
CA LEU A 54 -5.19 -3.53 3.65
C LEU A 54 -5.25 -2.19 2.91
N PHE A 55 -5.12 -2.22 1.58
CA PHE A 55 -5.21 -1.01 0.78
C PHE A 55 -6.58 -0.35 0.91
N VAL A 56 -7.65 -1.14 0.76
CA VAL A 56 -9.04 -0.67 0.81
C VAL A 56 -9.44 -0.25 2.23
N SER A 57 -8.91 -0.89 3.27
CA SER A 57 -9.22 -0.54 4.66
C SER A 57 -8.65 0.82 5.07
N GLY A 58 -7.52 1.24 4.48
CA GLY A 58 -6.93 2.56 4.70
C GLY A 58 -7.50 3.67 3.81
N LEU A 59 -8.29 3.35 2.78
CA LEU A 59 -8.97 4.37 1.96
C LEU A 59 -10.05 5.10 2.76
N SER A 60 -10.11 6.43 2.61
CA SER A 60 -11.14 7.24 3.27
C SER A 60 -12.54 6.86 2.76
N HIS A 61 -13.57 6.98 3.60
CA HIS A 61 -14.96 6.75 3.18
C HIS A 61 -15.42 7.77 2.11
N LEU A 62 -14.70 8.89 1.98
CA LEU A 62 -14.97 9.95 1.02
C LEU A 62 -14.50 9.62 -0.40
N SER A 63 -13.65 8.60 -0.59
CA SER A 63 -13.46 8.04 -1.93
C SER A 63 -14.78 7.37 -2.32
N SER A 64 -15.54 8.01 -3.22
CA SER A 64 -16.84 7.56 -3.72
C SER A 64 -16.88 6.04 -3.95
N LYS A 65 -18.02 5.39 -3.65
CA LYS A 65 -18.25 3.96 -3.94
C LYS A 65 -17.94 3.62 -5.41
N GLU A 66 -18.11 4.56 -6.33
CA GLU A 66 -17.76 4.41 -7.75
C GLU A 66 -16.25 4.46 -8.00
N GLY A 67 -15.51 5.28 -7.26
CA GLY A 67 -14.04 5.33 -7.30
C GLY A 67 -13.39 4.04 -6.77
N LYS A 68 -13.99 3.40 -5.78
CA LYS A 68 -13.51 2.09 -5.26
C LYS A 68 -13.72 0.95 -6.26
N ALA A 69 -14.80 1.00 -7.05
CA ALA A 69 -15.09 -0.01 -8.07
C ALA A 69 -14.25 0.18 -9.34
N THR A 70 -14.02 1.41 -9.78
CA THR A 70 -13.11 1.71 -10.90
C THR A 70 -11.66 1.39 -10.56
N MET A 71 -11.25 1.45 -9.29
CA MET A 71 -9.96 0.91 -8.85
C MET A 71 -9.87 -0.61 -9.00
N LEU A 72 -10.92 -1.38 -8.65
CA LEU A 72 -10.90 -2.83 -8.89
C LEU A 72 -10.89 -3.22 -10.38
N ILE A 73 -11.47 -2.38 -11.25
CA ILE A 73 -11.61 -2.65 -12.70
C ILE A 73 -10.44 -2.05 -13.50
N GLY A 74 -9.90 -0.90 -13.09
CA GLY A 74 -8.78 -0.18 -13.73
C GLY A 74 -7.41 -0.49 -13.12
N ASP A 75 -7.31 -0.83 -11.83
CA ASP A 75 -6.02 -1.16 -11.17
C ASP A 75 -5.56 -2.60 -11.43
N MET A 76 -6.28 -3.37 -12.25
CA MET A 76 -5.68 -4.56 -12.85
C MET A 76 -4.51 -4.17 -13.78
N ASP A 77 -4.44 -2.90 -14.23
CA ASP A 77 -3.27 -2.35 -14.93
C ASP A 77 -2.19 -1.78 -14.00
N ILE A 78 -2.50 -1.45 -12.73
CA ILE A 78 -1.45 -1.20 -11.71
C ILE A 78 -0.78 -2.51 -11.34
N VAL A 79 -1.55 -3.59 -11.15
CA VAL A 79 -0.99 -4.93 -10.93
C VAL A 79 -0.20 -5.42 -12.16
N ARG A 80 -0.63 -5.08 -13.39
CA ARG A 80 0.10 -5.40 -14.64
C ARG A 80 1.38 -4.57 -14.81
N HIS A 81 1.41 -3.31 -14.39
CA HIS A 81 2.62 -2.47 -14.40
C HIS A 81 3.57 -2.75 -13.24
N MET A 82 3.10 -3.31 -12.12
CA MET A 82 3.96 -3.69 -10.99
C MET A 82 4.70 -5.03 -11.18
N ILE A 83 4.50 -5.72 -12.31
CA ILE A 83 5.28 -6.91 -12.74
C ILE A 83 6.53 -6.52 -13.57
N HIS A 84 6.80 -5.23 -13.78
CA HIS A 84 8.04 -4.79 -14.45
C HIS A 84 8.66 -3.55 -13.81
N VAL A 85 9.33 -3.76 -12.67
CA VAL A 85 10.57 -3.03 -12.39
C VAL A 85 11.61 -4.10 -12.07
N GLN A 86 12.57 -4.16 -12.99
CA GLN A 86 13.67 -5.11 -13.18
C GLN A 86 14.54 -5.35 -11.93
#